data_AF-A0A8X7R5D8-F1
#
_entry.id   AF-A0A8X7R5D8-F1
#
_cell.length_a   1.000
_cell.length_b   1.000
_cell.length_c   1.000
_cell.angle_alpha   90.00
_cell.angle_beta   90.00
_cell.angle_gamma   90.00
#
_symmetry.space_group_name_H-M   'P 1'
#
loop_
_entity.id
_entity.type
_entity.pdbx_description
1 polymer ?
#
loop_
_entity_poly.entity_id
_entity_poly.type
_entity_poly.pdbx_seq_one_letter_code
_entity_poly.pdbx_strand_id
1 'polypeptide(L)'
;MNKLHVHFSCGFSTDGEVISSMRRDVNVLIFLNIKKPLEDGIAFYINSDNKVILTEGIDSVVPVDYFQKIESWPNMLPVHF
;
A
#
# COMPACT_ATOMS: atom_id res chain seq x y z
N MET A 1 16.93 -0.51 -10.74
CA MET A 1 15.48 -0.71 -10.51
C MET A 1 14.81 -0.79 -11.87
N ASN A 2 14.51 -1.99 -12.37
CA ASN A 2 13.94 -2.20 -13.71
C ASN A 2 12.76 -3.19 -13.69
N LYS A 3 12.20 -3.45 -12.51
CA LYS A 3 11.04 -4.32 -12.30
C LYS A 3 9.84 -3.48 -11.89
N LEU A 4 8.65 -3.94 -12.27
CA LEU A 4 7.38 -3.34 -11.87
C LEU A 4 7.13 -3.71 -10.40
N HIS A 5 7.02 -2.72 -9.54
CA HIS A 5 6.71 -2.91 -8.12
C HIS A 5 5.46 -2.12 -7.77
N VAL A 6 4.66 -2.66 -6.86
CA VAL A 6 3.58 -1.91 -6.22
C VAL A 6 4.16 -1.20 -5.00
N HIS A 7 3.94 0.12 -4.95
CA HIS A 7 4.46 0.98 -3.89
C HIS A 7 3.39 1.19 -2.82
N PHE A 8 3.77 0.92 -1.58
CA PHE A 8 2.93 1.11 -0.40
C PHE A 8 3.55 2.15 0.53
N SER A 9 2.68 2.93 1.17
CA SER A 9 3.06 3.87 2.21
C SER A 9 2.98 3.22 3.59
N CYS A 10 3.95 3.51 4.46
CA CYS A 10 3.92 3.08 5.87
C CYS A 10 3.08 4.01 6.78
N GLY A 11 2.58 5.13 6.28
CA GLY A 11 1.74 6.07 7.03
C GLY A 11 0.99 7.07 6.15
N PHE A 12 0.25 7.99 6.77
CA PHE A 12 -0.53 9.00 6.05
C PHE A 12 0.30 10.26 5.79
N SER A 13 -0.02 10.98 4.71
CA SER A 13 0.61 12.28 4.43
C SER A 13 0.41 13.34 5.53
N THR A 14 -0.55 13.12 6.44
CA THR A 14 -0.85 13.98 7.59
C THR A 14 0.08 13.76 8.78
N ASP A 15 0.82 12.65 8.81
CA ASP A 15 1.65 12.27 9.96
C ASP A 15 2.98 13.06 10.04
N GLY A 16 3.19 14.05 9.16
CA GLY A 16 4.36 14.93 9.14
C GLY A 16 5.67 14.26 8.69
N GLU A 17 5.81 12.95 8.90
CA GLU A 17 6.96 12.12 8.55
C GLU A 17 6.88 11.49 7.14
N VAL A 18 5.69 11.44 6.55
CA VAL A 18 5.45 10.73 5.28
C VAL A 18 5.28 11.75 4.15
N ILE A 19 6.40 12.29 3.69
CA ILE A 19 6.43 13.38 2.71
C ILE A 19 6.42 12.85 1.25
N SER A 20 6.81 11.59 1.01
CA SER A 20 7.20 11.14 -0.35
C SER A 20 6.33 10.06 -1.02
N SER A 21 5.33 9.47 -0.35
CA SER A 21 4.59 8.31 -0.91
C SER A 21 3.14 8.58 -1.33
N MET A 22 2.42 9.49 -0.66
CA MET A 22 1.00 9.74 -0.92
C MET A 22 0.80 11.07 -1.64
N ARG A 23 0.21 11.04 -2.84
CA ARG A 23 -0.14 12.24 -3.57
C ARG A 23 -1.32 12.96 -2.91
N ARG A 24 -1.41 14.27 -3.11
CA ARG A 24 -2.46 15.11 -2.50
C ARG A 24 -3.85 14.90 -3.12
N ASP A 25 -3.91 14.32 -4.32
CA ASP A 25 -5.11 14.14 -5.13
C ASP A 25 -5.68 12.71 -5.09
N VAL A 26 -5.31 11.91 -4.08
CA VAL A 26 -5.89 10.57 -3.91
C VAL A 26 -7.36 10.66 -3.47
N ASN A 27 -8.20 9.78 -4.04
CA ASN A 27 -9.61 9.67 -3.66
C ASN A 27 -9.89 8.48 -2.74
N VAL A 28 -8.99 7.49 -2.72
CA VAL A 28 -9.21 6.19 -2.09
C VAL A 28 -7.91 5.72 -1.43
N LEU A 29 -8.05 5.12 -0.26
CA LEU A 29 -7.02 4.45 0.50
C LEU A 29 -7.34 2.95 0.55
N ILE A 30 -6.38 2.14 0.13
CA ILE A 30 -6.49 0.68 0.17
C ILE A 30 -5.53 0.19 1.24
N PHE A 31 -6.05 -0.54 2.22
CA PHE A 31 -5.27 -1.12 3.29
C PHE A 31 -5.08 -2.60 3.03
N LEU A 32 -3.84 -3.06 3.07
CA LEU A 32 -3.48 -4.44 2.83
C LEU A 32 -3.28 -5.19 4.15
N ASN A 33 -3.88 -6.37 4.29
CA ASN A 33 -3.54 -7.28 5.38
C ASN A 33 -2.27 -8.03 5.01
N ILE A 34 -1.11 -7.57 5.49
CA ILE A 34 0.21 -8.15 5.15
C ILE A 34 0.38 -9.61 5.56
N LYS A 35 -0.40 -10.11 6.53
CA LYS A 35 -0.23 -11.47 7.04
C LYS A 35 -0.54 -12.53 5.98
N LYS A 36 -1.65 -12.37 5.25
CA LYS A 36 -2.08 -13.33 4.21
C LYS A 36 -1.07 -13.42 3.05
N PRO A 37 -0.66 -12.30 2.40
CA PRO A 37 0.39 -12.31 1.38
C PRO A 37 1.68 -13.01 1.83
N LEU A 38 2.12 -12.73 3.06
CA LEU A 38 3.36 -13.33 3.59
C LEU A 38 3.24 -14.83 3.78
N GLU A 39 2.09 -15.33 4.25
CA GLU A 39 1.78 -16.76 4.35
C GLU A 39 1.74 -17.43 2.97
N ASP A 40 1.25 -16.70 1.95
CA ASP A 40 1.21 -17.15 0.55
C ASP A 40 2.57 -17.00 -0.18
N GLY A 41 3.62 -16.55 0.52
CA GLY A 41 4.98 -16.44 -0.02
C GLY A 41 5.28 -15.16 -0.80
N ILE A 42 4.41 -14.15 -0.73
CA ILE A 42 4.63 -12.84 -1.35
C ILE A 42 5.65 -12.04 -0.53
N ALA A 43 6.75 -11.65 -1.16
CA ALA A 43 7.78 -10.84 -0.52
C ALA A 43 7.41 -9.35 -0.47
N PHE A 44 7.75 -8.74 0.66
CA PHE A 44 7.71 -7.29 0.86
C PHE A 44 9.11 -6.78 1.21
N TYR A 45 9.45 -5.63 0.67
CA TYR A 45 10.74 -4.98 0.86
C TYR A 45 10.50 -3.59 1.44
N ILE A 46 11.25 -3.22 2.47
CA ILE A 46 11.20 -1.88 3.05
C ILE A 46 12.43 -1.13 2.58
N ASN A 47 12.23 0.03 1.96
CA ASN A 47 13.31 0.94 1.66
C ASN A 47 13.66 1.72 2.95
N SER A 48 14.92 1.60 3.40
CA SER A 48 15.41 2.20 4.63
C SER A 48 15.37 3.73 4.62
N ASP A 49 15.49 4.34 3.45
CA ASP A 49 15.76 5.77 3.32
C ASP A 49 14.46 6.58 3.34
N ASN A 50 13.39 6.03 2.81
CA ASN A 50 12.08 6.69 2.68
C ASN A 50 10.93 5.91 3.32
N LYS A 51 11.22 4.79 3.98
CA LYS A 51 10.25 3.90 4.64
C LYS A 51 9.14 3.41 3.69
N VAL A 52 9.36 3.44 2.37
CA VAL A 52 8.41 2.93 1.36
C VAL A 52 8.46 1.41 1.36
N ILE A 53 7.29 0.80 1.33
CA ILE A 53 7.14 -0.65 1.23
C ILE A 53 6.92 -1.00 -0.24
N LEU A 54 7.61 -2.01 -0.74
CA LEU A 54 7.55 -2.48 -2.11
C LEU A 54 7.18 -3.96 -2.13
N THR A 55 6.40 -4.38 -3.12
CA THR A 55 6.19 -5.79 -3.42
C THR A 55 6.20 -6.01 -4.92
N GLU A 56 6.68 -7.18 -5.34
CA GLU A 56 6.52 -7.67 -6.71
C GLU A 56 5.10 -8.21 -6.94
N GLY A 57 4.31 -8.48 -5.89
CA GLY A 57 2.99 -9.08 -6.03
C GLY A 57 3.01 -10.45 -6.71
N ILE A 58 1.86 -10.88 -7.22
CA ILE A 58 1.70 -12.05 -8.09
C ILE A 58 1.52 -11.49 -9.50
N ASP A 59 2.41 -11.85 -10.42
CA ASP A 59 2.43 -11.32 -11.80
C ASP A 59 2.39 -9.77 -11.85
N SER A 60 3.10 -9.12 -10.91
CA SER A 60 3.12 -7.65 -10.75
C SER A 60 1.81 -7.01 -10.26
N VAL A 61 0.88 -7.81 -9.73
CA VAL A 61 -0.42 -7.38 -9.22
C VAL A 61 -0.59 -7.83 -7.76
N VAL A 62 -1.28 -7.02 -6.96
CA VAL A 62 -1.72 -7.41 -5.61
C VAL A 62 -3.20 -7.76 -5.66
N PRO A 63 -3.59 -9.04 -5.50
CA PRO A 63 -4.97 -9.47 -5.48
C PRO A 63 -5.82 -8.77 -4.42
N VAL A 64 -7.11 -8.60 -4.73
CA VAL A 64 -8.11 -7.99 -3.83
C VAL A 64 -8.35 -8.84 -2.57
N ASP A 65 -8.07 -10.15 -2.62
CA ASP A 65 -8.22 -11.07 -1.47
C ASP A 65 -7.35 -10.68 -0.25
N TYR A 66 -6.31 -9.90 -0.51
CA TYR A 66 -5.40 -9.36 0.51
C TYR A 66 -5.84 -8.01 1.06
N PHE A 67 -6.88 -7.38 0.48
CA PHE A 67 -7.36 -6.09 0.94
C PHE A 67 -8.09 -6.28 2.26
N GLN A 68 -7.66 -5.52 3.25
CA GLN A 68 -8.26 -5.50 4.58
C GLN A 68 -9.47 -4.56 4.62
N LYS A 69 -9.33 -3.38 4.01
CA LYS A 69 -10.38 -2.37 3.91
C LYS A 69 -10.05 -1.37 2.82
N ILE A 70 -11.09 -0.72 2.32
CA ILE A 70 -10.98 0.42 1.41
C ILE A 70 -11.74 1.59 2.04
N GLU A 71 -11.11 2.76 2.06
CA GLU A 71 -11.69 3.99 2.59
C GLU A 71 -11.57 5.11 1.56
N SER A 72 -12.58 5.97 1.49
CA SER A 72 -12.51 7.20 0.71
C SER A 72 -11.61 8.23 1.40
N TRP A 73 -10.99 9.11 0.64
CA TRP A 73 -10.22 10.24 1.15
C TRP A 73 -10.84 11.55 0.63
N PRO A 74 -10.92 12.62 1.46
CA PRO A 74 -10.38 12.75 2.83
C PRO A 74 -11.32 12.29 3.95
N ASN A 75 -12.56 11.90 3.62
CA ASN A 75 -13.60 11.68 4.63
C ASN A 75 -13.47 10.33 5.38
N MET A 76 -12.55 9.45 4.97
CA MET A 76 -12.34 8.11 5.54
C MET A 76 -13.61 7.26 5.65
N LEU A 77 -14.55 7.43 4.70
CA LEU A 77 -15.77 6.61 4.66
C LEU A 77 -15.45 5.23 4.07
N PRO A 78 -15.95 4.13 4.65
CA PRO A 78 -15.77 2.79 4.09
C PRO A 78 -16.32 2.70 2.66
N VAL A 79 -15.57 2.05 1.77
CA VAL A 79 -15.99 1.71 0.42
C VAL A 79 -16.16 0.19 0.35
N HIS A 80 -17.34 -0.27 -0.09
CA HIS A 80 -17.61 -1.69 -0.31
C HIS A 80 -17.00 -2.15 -1.64
N PHE A 81 -16.41 -3.35 -1.64
CA PHE A 81 -15.75 -3.99 -2.77
C PHE A 81 -16.01 -5.49 -2.76
#